data_AF-A0A0N1HDW9-F1
#
_entry.id   AF-A0A0N1HDW9-F1
#
_cell.length_a   1.000
_cell.length_b   1.000
_cell.length_c   1.000
_cell.angle_alpha   90.00
_cell.angle_beta   90.00
_cell.angle_gamma   90.00
#
_symmetry.space_group_name_H-M   'P 1'
#
loop_
_entity.id
_entity.type
_entity.pdbx_description
1 polymer ?
#
loop_
_entity_poly.entity_id
_entity_poly.type
_entity_poly.pdbx_seq_one_letter_code
_entity_poly.pdbx_strand_id
1 'polypeptide(L)'
;MPPASRGLQLALRHCSPYKPLRQFQTQSRVRSSYVPPTPRPIPKARPKASVWSRVQQLEMRQLWKELWRNFREARIWAPFRAISRQIHKIPAPYRRFIGNVLKFLPIISVAIIHFPYQVMHTNGSSMSPFLNPNNTPDLPETKDKLLIKKLGMENLGFFRMKYTPDGTIRRGEIVVFTTPHDPTKIAVKRVVGLPGDIVTPLSGFDGPSEVIVQYNHIWVEGDVDDREKSRDSNWYGQISQNLVIGRVVAVLEPWYSPRWLNIDEHNYPAKRKGRVANDAVAEAKLDIDQQAVRSVWTAADNKITVLLAQLRGAASRKTVVNMLMREQKARTKAARHYGDALDEAMRNDPNTRATAVEVVEAFAAVFEQAGLDVVLDEHQRLDLQPNMEARERMKEQVGRAGMMAKAEKELEEYDQWSWWNRYKPRAVLAGRLEKRKAEWEKEVKQLERRNASTRELENLEAGHLGAATGRRE
;
A
#
# COMPACT_ATOMS: atom_id res chain seq x y z
N MET A 1 71.39 1.97 -1.45
CA MET A 1 71.79 2.91 -2.52
C MET A 1 70.67 2.93 -3.57
N PRO A 2 70.30 4.14 -4.04
CA PRO A 2 69.19 4.43 -4.95
C PRO A 2 69.71 4.42 -6.42
N PRO A 3 69.10 5.02 -7.48
CA PRO A 3 68.57 6.41 -7.58
C PRO A 3 67.13 6.48 -8.13
N ALA A 4 66.25 7.40 -7.70
CA ALA A 4 66.29 8.86 -7.84
C ALA A 4 66.26 9.28 -9.33
N SER A 5 65.20 9.92 -9.83
CA SER A 5 64.99 11.37 -9.83
C SER A 5 64.42 11.72 -11.22
N ARG A 6 63.67 12.77 -11.53
CA ARG A 6 63.24 14.05 -10.94
C ARG A 6 62.10 14.53 -11.88
N GLY A 7 61.02 15.13 -11.38
CA GLY A 7 60.78 16.59 -11.49
C GLY A 7 60.28 16.99 -12.90
N LEU A 8 59.28 17.83 -13.13
CA LEU A 8 58.72 18.91 -12.33
C LEU A 8 57.43 19.39 -13.06
N GLN A 9 56.38 19.62 -12.29
CA GLN A 9 55.48 20.79 -12.31
C GLN A 9 54.56 21.15 -13.51
N LEU A 10 53.28 21.31 -13.10
CA LEU A 10 52.32 22.38 -13.40
C LEU A 10 51.77 22.54 -14.82
N ALA A 11 50.48 22.21 -14.97
CA ALA A 11 49.47 23.20 -15.37
C ALA A 11 48.04 22.70 -15.06
N LEU A 12 47.33 23.53 -14.31
CA LEU A 12 45.89 23.45 -14.05
C LEU A 12 45.08 23.45 -15.37
N ARG A 13 44.03 22.63 -15.45
CA ARG A 13 42.74 23.04 -16.05
C ARG A 13 41.63 22.04 -15.75
N HIS A 14 40.51 22.58 -15.27
CA HIS A 14 39.25 21.92 -14.97
C HIS A 14 38.73 21.04 -16.13
N CYS A 15 38.42 19.77 -15.84
CA CYS A 15 37.57 18.94 -16.67
C CYS A 15 36.19 18.81 -16.00
N SER A 16 35.20 19.48 -16.59
CA SER A 16 33.76 19.29 -16.39
C SER A 16 33.24 18.31 -17.45
N PRO A 17 32.22 17.46 -17.16
CA PRO A 17 31.85 16.37 -18.05
C PRO A 17 31.01 16.84 -19.26
N TYR A 18 31.45 16.38 -20.44
CA TYR A 18 30.70 15.97 -21.63
C TYR A 18 29.28 16.55 -21.89
N LYS A 19 29.18 17.35 -22.96
CA LYS A 19 27.97 17.48 -23.81
C LYS A 19 28.25 16.85 -25.19
N PRO A 20 27.39 15.98 -25.74
CA PRO A 20 27.58 15.47 -27.09
C PRO A 20 27.12 16.47 -28.16
N LEU A 21 27.88 16.48 -29.25
CA LEU A 21 27.76 17.32 -30.45
C LEU A 21 26.49 17.00 -31.26
N ARG A 22 25.82 18.05 -31.74
CA ARG A 22 24.75 17.96 -32.75
C ARG A 22 25.36 17.52 -34.09
N GLN A 23 24.97 16.35 -34.58
CA GLN A 23 25.17 15.94 -35.96
C GLN A 23 24.24 16.73 -36.88
N PHE A 24 24.81 17.43 -37.86
CA PHE A 24 24.10 17.93 -39.03
C PHE A 24 23.83 16.75 -39.97
N GLN A 25 22.56 16.37 -40.14
CA GLN A 25 22.14 15.51 -41.25
C GLN A 25 21.67 16.38 -42.41
N THR A 26 22.42 16.33 -43.50
CA THR A 26 22.02 16.79 -44.82
C THR A 26 21.00 15.81 -45.39
N GLN A 27 19.75 16.24 -45.55
CA GLN A 27 18.72 15.45 -46.24
C GLN A 27 18.76 15.74 -47.74
N SER A 28 19.13 14.72 -48.52
CA SER A 28 18.96 14.67 -49.97
C SER A 28 17.47 14.51 -50.32
N ARG A 29 17.05 15.28 -51.32
CA ARG A 29 15.66 15.50 -51.71
C ARG A 29 15.23 14.42 -52.71
N VAL A 30 14.51 13.38 -52.26
CA VAL A 30 13.81 12.45 -53.16
C VAL A 30 12.40 12.99 -53.41
N ARG A 31 12.02 13.13 -54.69
CA ARG A 31 10.74 13.67 -55.15
C ARG A 31 9.58 12.80 -54.66
N SER A 32 8.70 13.39 -53.85
CA SER A 32 7.43 12.81 -53.41
C SER A 32 6.45 12.64 -54.56
N SER A 33 5.84 11.46 -54.61
CA SER A 33 4.61 11.15 -55.33
C SER A 33 3.48 12.11 -54.93
N TYR A 34 2.63 12.42 -55.90
CA TYR A 34 1.49 13.34 -55.78
C TYR A 34 0.43 12.75 -54.81
N VAL A 35 0.17 13.43 -53.70
CA VAL A 35 -0.96 13.15 -52.79
C VAL A 35 -2.05 14.18 -53.11
N PRO A 36 -3.27 13.78 -53.52
CA PRO A 36 -4.33 14.75 -53.76
C PRO A 36 -4.71 15.46 -52.46
N PRO A 37 -5.01 16.77 -52.50
CA PRO A 37 -5.36 17.52 -51.31
C PRO A 37 -6.66 16.99 -50.71
N THR A 38 -6.63 16.58 -49.44
CA THR A 38 -7.84 16.31 -48.68
C THR A 38 -8.70 17.57 -48.65
N PRO A 39 -10.02 17.48 -48.96
CA PRO A 39 -10.89 18.64 -48.92
C PRO A 39 -10.87 19.24 -47.52
N ARG A 40 -10.67 20.57 -47.44
CA ARG A 40 -10.73 21.28 -46.16
C ARG A 40 -12.10 21.01 -45.53
N PRO A 41 -12.18 20.75 -44.21
CA PRO A 41 -13.47 20.64 -43.56
C PRO A 41 -14.22 21.95 -43.78
N ILE A 42 -15.37 21.86 -44.46
CA ILE A 42 -16.30 22.99 -44.59
C ILE A 42 -16.61 23.43 -43.16
N PRO A 43 -16.38 24.70 -42.78
CA PRO A 43 -16.75 25.16 -41.45
C PRO A 43 -18.25 24.94 -41.32
N LYS A 44 -18.66 24.03 -40.42
CA LYS A 44 -20.07 23.87 -40.07
C LYS A 44 -20.55 25.25 -39.65
N ALA A 45 -21.43 25.85 -40.45
CA ALA A 45 -22.06 27.11 -40.12
C ALA A 45 -22.68 26.93 -38.74
N ARG A 46 -22.11 27.58 -37.73
CA ARG A 46 -22.76 27.65 -36.42
C ARG A 46 -24.14 28.22 -36.69
N PRO A 47 -25.24 27.59 -36.25
CA PRO A 47 -26.54 28.21 -36.38
C PRO A 47 -26.40 29.60 -35.77
N LYS A 48 -26.69 30.65 -36.55
CA LYS A 48 -26.68 32.02 -36.03
C LYS A 48 -27.63 31.98 -34.83
N ALA A 49 -27.07 32.08 -33.62
CA ALA A 49 -27.85 32.14 -32.41
C ALA A 49 -28.86 33.26 -32.63
N SER A 50 -30.16 32.92 -32.66
CA SER A 50 -31.21 33.90 -32.87
C SER A 50 -31.06 34.91 -31.74
N VAL A 51 -30.53 36.09 -32.06
CA VAL A 51 -30.43 37.18 -31.09
C VAL A 51 -31.87 37.63 -30.90
N TRP A 52 -32.48 37.17 -29.81
CA TRP A 52 -33.84 37.55 -29.44
C TRP A 52 -33.91 39.07 -29.49
N SER A 53 -34.87 39.63 -30.22
CA SER A 53 -35.04 41.07 -30.29
C SER A 53 -35.26 41.62 -28.88
N ARG A 54 -34.93 42.89 -28.61
CA ARG A 54 -35.16 43.50 -27.28
C ARG A 54 -36.60 43.31 -26.80
N VAL A 55 -37.56 43.31 -27.73
CA VAL A 55 -38.97 43.05 -27.47
C VAL A 55 -39.19 41.61 -27.00
N GLN A 56 -38.66 40.61 -27.71
CA GLN A 56 -38.78 39.20 -27.31
C GLN A 56 -38.06 38.89 -25.98
N GLN A 57 -36.96 39.59 -25.67
CA GLN A 57 -36.30 39.46 -24.36
C GLN A 57 -37.13 40.07 -23.22
N LEU A 58 -37.84 41.16 -23.49
CA LEU A 58 -38.75 41.81 -22.52
C LEU A 58 -40.01 40.96 -22.31
N GLU A 59 -40.58 40.42 -23.38
CA GLU A 59 -41.71 39.48 -23.32
C GLU A 59 -41.33 38.20 -22.59
N MET A 60 -40.18 37.61 -22.87
CA MET A 60 -39.68 36.46 -22.11
C MET A 60 -39.47 36.79 -20.65
N ARG A 61 -38.95 37.98 -20.32
CA ARG A 61 -38.83 38.42 -18.93
C ARG A 61 -40.18 38.58 -18.25
N GLN A 62 -41.20 39.07 -18.95
CA GLN A 62 -42.56 39.17 -18.43
C GLN A 62 -43.17 37.79 -18.23
N LEU A 63 -43.07 36.90 -19.22
CA LEU A 63 -43.52 35.51 -19.12
C LEU A 63 -42.82 34.76 -17.99
N TRP A 64 -41.51 34.93 -17.82
CA TRP A 64 -40.78 34.35 -16.69
C TRP A 64 -41.24 34.94 -15.35
N LYS A 65 -41.52 36.25 -15.27
CA LYS A 65 -42.08 36.87 -14.06
C LYS A 65 -43.47 36.31 -13.74
N GLU A 66 -44.32 36.12 -14.75
CA GLU A 66 -45.65 35.54 -14.57
C GLU A 66 -45.61 34.06 -14.24
N LEU A 67 -44.76 33.27 -14.90
CA LEU A 67 -44.49 31.88 -14.55
C LEU A 67 -43.99 31.75 -13.12
N TRP A 68 -43.06 32.61 -12.70
CA TRP A 68 -42.58 32.62 -11.31
C TRP A 68 -43.65 33.06 -10.31
N ARG A 69 -44.49 34.05 -10.66
CA ARG A 69 -45.63 34.46 -9.84
C ARG A 69 -46.62 33.31 -9.67
N ASN A 70 -47.01 32.68 -10.77
CA ASN A 70 -47.94 31.54 -10.80
C ASN A 70 -47.33 30.32 -10.10
N PHE A 71 -46.03 30.07 -10.24
CA PHE A 71 -45.33 28.99 -9.54
C PHE A 71 -45.25 29.24 -8.03
N ARG A 72 -44.97 30.49 -7.59
CA ARG A 72 -45.02 30.88 -6.16
C ARG A 72 -46.42 30.79 -5.57
N GLU A 73 -47.43 31.11 -6.36
CA GLU A 73 -48.83 31.14 -5.93
C GLU A 73 -49.53 29.80 -6.08
N ALA A 74 -48.94 28.86 -6.83
CA ALA A 74 -49.49 27.54 -7.09
C ALA A 74 -49.92 26.82 -5.80
N ARG A 75 -51.09 26.19 -5.87
CA ARG A 75 -51.76 25.50 -4.76
C ARG A 75 -50.91 24.35 -4.18
N ILE A 76 -49.97 23.82 -4.95
CA ILE A 76 -48.98 22.80 -4.55
C ILE A 76 -48.06 23.32 -3.42
N TRP A 77 -47.84 24.64 -3.34
CA TRP A 77 -47.04 25.29 -2.28
C TRP A 77 -47.88 25.76 -1.07
N ALA A 78 -49.21 25.65 -1.11
CA ALA A 78 -50.06 25.96 0.03
C ALA A 78 -49.70 25.16 1.31
N PRO A 79 -49.44 23.83 1.26
CA PRO A 79 -48.99 23.08 2.44
C PRO A 79 -47.63 23.57 2.95
N PHE A 80 -46.67 23.86 2.07
CA PHE A 80 -45.36 24.41 2.46
C PHE A 80 -45.46 25.81 3.09
N ARG A 81 -46.37 26.66 2.61
CA ARG A 81 -46.64 28.00 3.18
C ARG A 81 -47.35 27.92 4.53
N ALA A 82 -48.17 26.90 4.78
CA ALA A 82 -48.77 26.65 6.08
C ALA A 82 -47.72 26.15 7.10
N ILE A 83 -46.88 25.20 6.69
CA ILE A 83 -45.77 24.66 7.49
C ILE A 83 -44.75 25.76 7.83
N SER A 84 -44.39 26.62 6.88
CA SER A 84 -43.48 27.76 7.08
C SER A 84 -43.93 28.71 8.21
N ARG A 85 -45.24 28.94 8.35
CA ARG A 85 -45.79 29.77 9.43
C ARG A 85 -45.68 29.11 10.81
N GLN A 86 -45.63 27.78 10.87
CA GLN A 86 -45.42 27.01 12.10
C GLN A 86 -43.94 26.80 12.47
N ILE A 87 -43.01 26.95 11.52
CA ILE A 87 -41.56 26.78 11.76
C ILE A 87 -41.00 27.84 12.75
N HIS A 88 -41.62 29.01 12.87
CA HIS A 88 -41.22 30.03 13.85
C HIS A 88 -41.47 29.63 15.32
N LYS A 89 -42.31 28.62 15.57
CA LYS A 89 -42.56 28.06 16.92
C LYS A 89 -41.46 27.09 17.38
N ILE A 90 -40.56 26.71 16.47
CA ILE A 90 -39.44 25.79 16.75
C ILE A 90 -38.27 26.61 17.32
N PRO A 91 -37.62 26.17 18.43
CA PRO A 91 -36.50 26.89 19.00
C PRO A 91 -35.36 27.12 17.99
N ALA A 92 -34.68 28.26 18.12
CA ALA A 92 -33.63 28.71 17.20
C ALA A 92 -32.55 27.65 16.81
N PRO A 93 -32.03 26.81 17.72
CA PRO A 93 -31.05 25.78 17.34
C PRO A 93 -31.63 24.74 16.37
N TYR A 94 -32.87 24.30 16.59
CA TYR A 94 -33.53 23.32 15.73
C TYR A 94 -33.91 23.89 14.36
N ARG A 95 -34.33 25.16 14.29
CA ARG A 95 -34.61 25.83 13.00
C ARG A 95 -33.34 25.98 12.15
N ARG A 96 -32.20 26.29 12.76
CA ARG A 96 -30.89 26.35 12.09
C ARG A 96 -30.45 24.95 11.62
N PHE A 97 -30.64 23.93 12.46
CA PHE A 97 -30.37 22.54 12.11
C PHE A 97 -31.20 22.07 10.91
N ILE A 98 -32.53 22.19 10.97
CA ILE A 98 -33.45 21.80 9.88
C ILE A 98 -33.13 22.57 8.59
N GLY A 99 -32.86 23.88 8.70
CA GLY A 99 -32.47 24.70 7.56
C GLY A 99 -31.14 24.25 6.93
N ASN A 100 -30.16 23.84 7.73
CA ASN A 100 -28.90 23.31 7.23
C ASN A 100 -29.10 21.92 6.59
N VAL A 101 -29.85 21.02 7.24
CA VAL A 101 -30.17 19.70 6.69
C VAL A 101 -30.85 19.82 5.33
N LEU A 102 -31.90 20.64 5.20
CA LEU A 102 -32.60 20.82 3.92
C LEU A 102 -31.75 21.44 2.81
N LYS A 103 -30.79 22.32 3.16
CA LYS A 103 -29.83 22.89 2.19
C LYS A 103 -28.86 21.84 1.66
N PHE A 104 -28.36 20.96 2.53
CA PHE A 104 -27.39 19.94 2.14
C PHE A 104 -28.04 18.65 1.63
N LEU A 105 -29.31 18.38 1.95
CA LEU A 105 -30.05 17.19 1.53
C LEU A 105 -29.96 16.92 0.01
N PRO A 106 -30.21 17.88 -0.91
CA PRO A 106 -30.09 17.62 -2.35
C PRO A 106 -28.65 17.38 -2.82
N ILE A 107 -27.66 18.01 -2.17
CA ILE A 107 -26.24 17.82 -2.49
C ILE A 107 -25.79 16.42 -2.03
N ILE A 108 -26.18 16.05 -0.81
CA ILE A 108 -25.91 14.74 -0.21
C ILE A 108 -26.64 13.64 -0.98
N SER A 109 -27.88 13.86 -1.42
CA SER A 109 -28.63 12.85 -2.19
C SER A 109 -28.02 12.64 -3.58
N VAL A 110 -27.65 13.71 -4.29
CA VAL A 110 -26.92 13.59 -5.57
C VAL A 110 -25.59 12.88 -5.35
N ALA A 111 -24.87 13.21 -4.27
CA ALA A 111 -23.63 12.55 -3.92
C ALA A 111 -23.82 11.05 -3.66
N ILE A 112 -24.74 10.68 -2.77
CA ILE A 112 -25.02 9.28 -2.42
C ILE A 112 -25.54 8.48 -3.62
N ILE A 113 -26.24 9.10 -4.57
CA ILE A 113 -26.75 8.40 -5.75
C ILE A 113 -25.68 8.28 -6.83
N HIS A 114 -24.93 9.34 -7.14
CA HIS A 114 -24.01 9.36 -8.29
C HIS A 114 -22.59 8.86 -7.97
N PHE A 115 -22.18 8.92 -6.70
CA PHE A 115 -20.84 8.49 -6.33
C PHE A 115 -20.74 6.95 -6.26
N PRO A 116 -21.51 6.24 -5.40
CA PRO A 116 -21.40 4.78 -5.31
C PRO A 116 -22.16 4.04 -6.41
N TYR A 117 -23.17 4.64 -7.05
CA TYR A 117 -23.96 3.99 -8.10
C TYR A 117 -23.89 4.73 -9.44
N GLN A 118 -23.99 3.97 -10.52
CA GLN A 118 -24.05 4.49 -11.88
C GLN A 118 -25.07 3.69 -12.69
N VAL A 119 -25.85 4.38 -13.51
CA VAL A 119 -26.76 3.74 -14.46
C VAL A 119 -26.08 3.69 -15.82
N MET A 120 -26.15 2.53 -16.48
CA MET A 120 -25.58 2.33 -17.81
C MET A 120 -26.54 1.51 -18.68
N HIS A 121 -26.53 1.74 -19.99
CA HIS A 121 -27.23 0.88 -20.94
C HIS A 121 -26.29 -0.19 -21.48
N THR A 122 -26.76 -1.43 -21.58
CA THR A 122 -26.02 -2.49 -22.28
C THR A 122 -26.55 -2.70 -23.69
N ASN A 123 -25.65 -2.63 -24.66
CA ASN A 123 -25.90 -3.02 -26.03
C ASN A 123 -25.12 -4.30 -26.32
N GLY A 124 -25.72 -5.23 -27.06
CA GLY A 124 -25.05 -6.44 -27.54
C GLY A 124 -25.50 -7.73 -26.86
N SER A 125 -25.08 -8.82 -27.48
CA SER A 125 -25.61 -10.17 -27.27
C SER A 125 -24.84 -11.01 -26.27
N SER A 126 -23.62 -10.61 -25.91
CA SER A 126 -22.70 -11.51 -25.21
C SER A 126 -23.13 -11.95 -23.81
N MET A 127 -24.06 -11.22 -23.19
CA MET A 127 -24.64 -11.54 -21.87
C MET A 127 -26.06 -12.15 -21.98
N SER A 128 -26.51 -12.48 -23.19
CA SER A 128 -27.76 -13.18 -23.44
C SER A 128 -27.64 -14.65 -22.98
N PRO A 129 -28.70 -15.25 -22.39
CA PRO A 129 -30.05 -14.74 -22.23
C PRO A 129 -30.27 -13.85 -21.00
N PHE A 130 -29.28 -13.70 -20.12
CA PHE A 130 -29.47 -13.03 -18.84
C PHE A 130 -29.74 -11.52 -18.99
N LEU A 131 -28.90 -10.84 -19.78
CA LEU A 131 -29.11 -9.47 -20.22
C LEU A 131 -29.47 -9.45 -21.70
N ASN A 132 -30.38 -8.55 -22.08
CA ASN A 132 -30.85 -8.39 -23.47
C ASN A 132 -31.32 -9.72 -24.08
N PRO A 133 -32.42 -10.31 -23.59
CA PRO A 133 -32.90 -11.61 -24.05
C PRO A 133 -33.31 -11.60 -25.54
N ASN A 134 -33.78 -10.48 -26.07
CA ASN A 134 -34.18 -10.36 -27.47
C ASN A 134 -33.03 -9.83 -28.32
N ASN A 135 -32.27 -10.75 -28.92
CA ASN A 135 -31.17 -10.43 -29.84
C ASN A 135 -31.33 -11.10 -31.22
N THR A 136 -32.53 -11.56 -31.56
CA THR A 136 -32.86 -12.07 -32.91
C THR A 136 -33.17 -10.91 -33.86
N PRO A 137 -32.80 -10.97 -35.15
CA PRO A 137 -33.12 -9.93 -36.12
C PRO A 137 -34.62 -9.63 -36.26
N ASP A 138 -35.47 -10.62 -35.94
CA ASP A 138 -36.92 -10.57 -36.12
C ASP A 138 -37.67 -9.84 -35.00
N LEU A 139 -36.99 -9.55 -33.88
CA LEU A 139 -37.59 -8.89 -32.71
C LEU A 139 -36.88 -7.57 -32.42
N PRO A 140 -37.59 -6.57 -31.85
CA PRO A 140 -36.96 -5.32 -31.44
C PRO A 140 -35.89 -5.58 -30.37
N GLU A 141 -34.70 -5.02 -30.58
CA GLU A 141 -33.56 -5.13 -29.65
C GLU A 141 -33.97 -4.58 -28.27
N THR A 142 -33.92 -5.43 -27.25
CA THR A 142 -34.11 -5.01 -25.85
C THR A 142 -32.81 -4.41 -25.33
N LYS A 143 -32.87 -3.20 -24.78
CA LYS A 143 -31.72 -2.50 -24.18
C LYS A 143 -31.90 -2.37 -22.68
N ASP A 144 -31.34 -3.31 -21.94
CA ASP A 144 -31.40 -3.31 -20.49
C ASP A 144 -30.62 -2.13 -19.91
N LYS A 145 -31.23 -1.45 -18.93
CA LYS A 145 -30.54 -0.48 -18.07
C LYS A 145 -30.03 -1.19 -16.84
N LEU A 146 -28.74 -1.04 -16.56
CA LEU A 146 -28.08 -1.65 -15.42
C LEU A 146 -27.81 -0.62 -14.34
N LEU A 147 -28.08 -1.00 -13.09
CA LEU A 147 -27.59 -0.31 -11.91
C LEU A 147 -26.25 -0.93 -11.49
N ILE A 148 -25.19 -0.13 -11.61
CA ILE A 148 -23.82 -0.52 -11.29
C ILE A 148 -23.46 0.08 -9.93
N LYS A 149 -22.90 -0.72 -9.04
CA LYS A 149 -22.21 -0.26 -7.83
C LYS A 149 -20.73 -0.13 -8.14
N LYS A 150 -20.18 1.09 -8.11
CA LYS A 150 -18.76 1.35 -8.36
C LYS A 150 -17.90 0.74 -7.26
N LEU A 151 -16.77 0.16 -7.66
CA LEU A 151 -15.73 -0.36 -6.77
C LEU A 151 -14.67 0.74 -6.52
N GLY A 152 -14.00 0.72 -5.36
CA GLY A 152 -12.96 1.68 -4.99
C GLY A 152 -13.46 2.94 -4.26
N MET A 153 -14.75 3.07 -3.99
CA MET A 153 -15.33 4.18 -3.21
C MET A 153 -15.56 3.85 -1.73
N GLU A 154 -15.36 2.60 -1.35
CA GLU A 154 -15.51 2.08 0.02
C GLU A 154 -14.50 2.67 1.02
N ASN A 155 -13.33 3.12 0.56
CA ASN A 155 -12.25 3.64 1.41
C ASN A 155 -12.19 5.17 1.51
N LEU A 156 -13.13 5.90 0.90
CA LEU A 156 -13.19 7.35 1.06
C LEU A 156 -13.72 7.65 2.47
N GLY A 157 -12.87 8.17 3.36
CA GLY A 157 -13.05 8.19 4.83
C GLY A 157 -14.37 8.76 5.39
N PHE A 158 -15.16 9.49 4.60
CA PHE A 158 -16.51 9.94 4.97
C PHE A 158 -17.61 8.88 4.75
N PHE A 159 -17.40 7.90 3.88
CA PHE A 159 -18.37 6.87 3.47
C PHE A 159 -17.97 5.46 3.92
N ARG A 160 -17.06 5.34 4.90
CA ARG A 160 -16.70 4.06 5.52
C ARG A 160 -17.87 3.53 6.36
N MET A 161 -18.92 3.12 5.67
CA MET A 161 -20.08 2.47 6.24
C MET A 161 -19.65 1.07 6.63
N LYS A 162 -19.64 0.78 7.94
CA LYS A 162 -19.23 -0.49 8.56
C LYS A 162 -19.98 -1.74 8.02
N TYR A 163 -20.97 -1.55 7.15
CA TYR A 163 -21.90 -2.56 6.64
C TYR A 163 -21.88 -2.73 5.12
N THR A 164 -21.00 -2.03 4.37
CA THR A 164 -20.83 -2.39 2.96
C THR A 164 -19.96 -3.63 2.88
N PRO A 165 -20.46 -4.77 2.35
CA PRO A 165 -19.62 -5.93 2.09
C PRO A 165 -18.41 -5.50 1.29
N ASP A 166 -17.25 -6.03 1.67
CA ASP A 166 -15.94 -5.72 1.13
C ASP A 166 -16.02 -5.53 -0.40
N GLY A 167 -15.27 -4.57 -0.96
CA GLY A 167 -15.14 -4.35 -2.41
C GLY A 167 -14.59 -5.57 -3.18
N THR A 168 -14.54 -6.74 -2.54
CA THR A 168 -14.17 -8.03 -3.11
C THR A 168 -15.20 -8.48 -4.13
N ILE A 169 -14.70 -8.76 -5.33
CA ILE A 169 -15.45 -9.35 -6.42
C ILE A 169 -15.70 -10.84 -6.10
N ARG A 170 -16.93 -11.32 -6.34
CA ARG A 170 -17.30 -12.72 -6.11
C ARG A 170 -17.54 -13.49 -7.41
N ARG A 171 -17.35 -14.81 -7.37
CA ARG A 171 -17.70 -15.71 -8.48
C ARG A 171 -19.19 -15.55 -8.81
N GLY A 172 -19.51 -15.52 -10.09
CA GLY A 172 -20.88 -15.34 -10.59
C GLY A 172 -21.37 -13.90 -10.62
N GLU A 173 -20.66 -12.93 -10.04
CA GLU A 173 -21.00 -11.51 -10.17
C GLU A 173 -20.83 -11.05 -11.62
N ILE A 174 -21.63 -10.07 -12.02
CA ILE A 174 -21.49 -9.41 -13.32
C ILE A 174 -20.75 -8.11 -13.09
N VAL A 175 -19.63 -7.97 -13.79
CA VAL A 175 -18.73 -6.83 -13.64
C VAL A 175 -18.73 -5.98 -14.91
N VAL A 176 -18.58 -4.68 -14.69
CA VAL A 176 -18.40 -3.68 -15.73
C VAL A 176 -16.95 -3.22 -15.66
N PHE A 177 -16.22 -3.36 -16.75
CA PHE A 177 -14.78 -3.08 -16.78
C PHE A 177 -14.37 -2.46 -18.11
N THR A 178 -13.25 -1.76 -18.08
CA THR A 178 -12.62 -1.22 -19.29
C THR A 178 -11.90 -2.34 -20.03
N THR A 179 -12.14 -2.49 -21.34
CA THR A 179 -11.55 -3.62 -22.08
C THR A 179 -10.04 -3.50 -22.18
N PRO A 180 -9.27 -4.60 -22.02
CA PRO A 180 -7.82 -4.54 -22.00
C PRO A 180 -7.19 -4.11 -23.33
N HIS A 181 -7.87 -4.36 -24.46
CA HIS A 181 -7.38 -3.98 -25.79
C HIS A 181 -7.72 -2.55 -26.19
N ASP A 182 -8.79 -1.98 -25.62
CA ASP A 182 -9.28 -0.66 -26.00
C ASP A 182 -9.82 0.06 -24.77
N PRO A 183 -9.05 1.03 -24.20
CA PRO A 183 -9.46 1.74 -23.00
C PRO A 183 -10.67 2.66 -23.22
N THR A 184 -11.08 2.89 -24.48
CA THR A 184 -12.27 3.69 -24.80
C THR A 184 -13.56 2.87 -24.69
N LYS A 185 -13.45 1.53 -24.63
CA LYS A 185 -14.60 0.62 -24.61
C LYS A 185 -14.79 0.01 -23.23
N ILE A 186 -16.05 -0.10 -22.84
CA ILE A 186 -16.50 -0.75 -21.61
C ILE A 186 -17.20 -2.06 -22.00
N ALA A 187 -16.91 -3.13 -21.27
CA ALA A 187 -17.58 -4.41 -21.43
C ALA A 187 -18.29 -4.80 -20.13
N VAL A 188 -19.35 -5.60 -20.30
CA VAL A 188 -20.10 -6.23 -19.21
C VAL A 188 -19.96 -7.73 -19.38
N LYS A 189 -19.38 -8.40 -18.37
CA LYS A 189 -19.12 -9.84 -18.37
C LYS A 189 -19.37 -10.43 -17.00
N ARG A 190 -19.53 -11.76 -16.94
CA ARG A 190 -19.66 -12.50 -15.69
C ARG A 190 -18.30 -12.98 -15.20
N VAL A 191 -18.06 -12.88 -13.89
CA VAL A 191 -16.88 -13.42 -13.23
C VAL A 191 -17.04 -14.93 -13.11
N VAL A 192 -16.15 -15.66 -13.76
CA VAL A 192 -16.12 -17.12 -13.77
C VAL A 192 -15.03 -17.63 -12.82
N GLY A 193 -13.85 -17.01 -12.83
CA GLY A 193 -12.72 -17.38 -11.97
C GLY A 193 -12.18 -16.20 -11.19
N LEU A 194 -11.79 -16.46 -9.93
CA LEU A 194 -11.13 -15.56 -9.00
C LEU A 194 -9.68 -16.03 -8.76
N PRO A 195 -8.82 -15.19 -8.14
CA PRO A 195 -7.45 -15.60 -7.81
C PRO A 195 -7.39 -16.96 -7.09
N GLY A 196 -6.53 -17.85 -7.56
CA GLY A 196 -6.40 -19.22 -7.07
C GLY A 196 -7.30 -20.25 -7.74
N ASP A 197 -8.22 -19.86 -8.62
CA ASP A 197 -9.01 -20.81 -9.40
C ASP A 197 -8.22 -21.38 -10.57
N ILE A 198 -8.56 -22.62 -10.94
CA ILE A 198 -8.17 -23.18 -12.23
C ILE A 198 -9.39 -23.16 -13.13
N VAL A 199 -9.27 -22.49 -14.28
CA VAL A 199 -10.31 -22.40 -15.30
C VAL A 199 -9.88 -23.15 -16.54
N THR A 200 -10.74 -24.02 -17.06
CA THR A 200 -10.61 -24.62 -18.39
C THR A 200 -11.25 -23.69 -19.42
N PRO A 201 -10.46 -23.03 -20.30
CA PRO A 201 -10.99 -22.12 -21.32
C PRO A 201 -11.83 -22.84 -22.39
N LEU A 202 -12.61 -22.08 -23.15
CA LEU A 202 -13.33 -22.59 -24.31
C LEU A 202 -12.36 -22.93 -25.45
N SER A 203 -12.79 -23.84 -26.34
CA SER A 203 -12.01 -24.26 -27.52
C SER A 203 -11.60 -23.05 -28.38
N GLY A 204 -10.33 -23.02 -28.76
CA GLY A 204 -9.75 -21.96 -29.59
C GLY A 204 -9.04 -20.85 -28.80
N PHE A 205 -8.98 -20.93 -27.47
CA PHE A 205 -8.11 -20.06 -26.67
C PHE A 205 -6.63 -20.30 -27.00
N ASP A 206 -5.87 -19.23 -27.27
CA ASP A 206 -4.47 -19.28 -27.71
C ASP A 206 -3.47 -19.50 -26.56
N GLY A 207 -3.90 -20.12 -25.45
CA GLY A 207 -3.10 -20.34 -24.25
C GLY A 207 -3.18 -21.77 -23.73
N PRO A 208 -2.78 -22.02 -22.47
CA PRO A 208 -2.81 -23.37 -21.90
C PRO A 208 -4.24 -23.89 -21.77
N SER A 209 -4.40 -25.22 -21.79
CA SER A 209 -5.69 -25.91 -21.62
C SER A 209 -6.35 -25.65 -20.27
N GLU A 210 -5.55 -25.31 -19.26
CA GLU A 210 -5.98 -24.90 -17.93
C GLU A 210 -5.22 -23.64 -17.53
N VAL A 211 -5.95 -22.64 -17.03
CA VAL A 211 -5.40 -21.34 -16.64
C VAL A 211 -5.59 -21.16 -15.14
N ILE A 212 -4.48 -20.97 -14.42
CA ILE A 212 -4.51 -20.55 -13.01
C ILE A 212 -4.72 -19.05 -12.97
N VAL A 213 -5.81 -18.60 -12.35
CA VAL A 213 -6.12 -17.18 -12.19
C VAL A 213 -5.20 -16.57 -11.14
N GLN A 214 -4.43 -15.57 -11.55
CA GLN A 214 -3.38 -14.95 -10.73
C GLN A 214 -3.94 -13.93 -9.74
N TYR A 215 -3.08 -13.51 -8.80
CA TYR A 215 -3.39 -12.45 -7.85
C TYR A 215 -3.82 -11.17 -8.57
N ASN A 216 -4.84 -10.52 -8.00
CA ASN A 216 -5.42 -9.29 -8.55
C ASN A 216 -5.90 -9.42 -10.01
N HIS A 217 -6.14 -10.65 -10.49
CA HIS A 217 -6.74 -10.94 -11.78
C HIS A 217 -8.05 -11.71 -11.60
N ILE A 218 -8.90 -11.67 -12.63
CA ILE A 218 -10.15 -12.42 -12.73
C ILE A 218 -10.31 -12.97 -14.13
N TRP A 219 -10.99 -14.10 -14.24
CA TRP A 219 -11.43 -14.67 -15.51
C TRP A 219 -12.90 -14.34 -15.73
N VAL A 220 -13.22 -13.67 -16.85
CA VAL A 220 -14.58 -13.19 -17.14
C VAL A 220 -15.08 -13.73 -18.46
N GLU A 221 -16.35 -14.12 -18.52
CA GLU A 221 -16.98 -14.68 -19.71
C GLU A 221 -18.36 -14.08 -19.96
N GLY A 222 -18.82 -14.16 -21.22
CA GLY A 222 -20.22 -13.92 -21.55
C GLY A 222 -21.13 -15.07 -21.08
N ASP A 223 -22.44 -14.81 -21.03
CA ASP A 223 -23.44 -15.86 -20.78
C ASP A 223 -23.78 -16.65 -22.05
N VAL A 224 -23.37 -16.15 -23.22
CA VAL A 224 -23.49 -16.84 -24.50
C VAL A 224 -22.38 -17.87 -24.66
N ASP A 225 -22.77 -19.12 -24.94
CA ASP A 225 -21.87 -20.27 -25.15
C ASP A 225 -21.13 -20.26 -26.51
N ASP A 226 -21.08 -19.13 -27.19
CA ASP A 226 -20.52 -18.94 -28.54
C ASP A 226 -19.41 -17.87 -28.50
N ARG A 227 -18.18 -18.30 -28.80
CA ARG A 227 -16.96 -17.48 -28.74
C ARG A 227 -16.98 -16.32 -29.72
N GLU A 228 -17.68 -16.44 -30.86
CA GLU A 228 -17.74 -15.36 -31.85
C GLU A 228 -18.63 -14.21 -31.39
N LYS A 229 -19.65 -14.53 -30.58
CA LYS A 229 -20.61 -13.56 -30.04
C LYS A 229 -20.14 -12.92 -28.73
N SER A 230 -19.17 -13.54 -28.05
CA SER A 230 -18.58 -13.02 -26.82
C SER A 230 -17.07 -12.85 -26.93
N ARG A 231 -16.62 -11.60 -27.08
CA ARG A 231 -15.22 -11.23 -26.80
C ARG A 231 -15.03 -11.09 -25.30
N ASP A 232 -14.38 -12.05 -24.68
CA ASP A 232 -14.17 -12.17 -23.24
C ASP A 232 -12.81 -12.81 -22.91
N SER A 233 -12.60 -13.35 -21.69
CA SER A 233 -11.32 -13.94 -21.31
C SER A 233 -10.88 -15.12 -22.19
N ASN A 234 -11.77 -15.77 -22.93
CA ASN A 234 -11.40 -16.78 -23.93
C ASN A 234 -10.73 -16.19 -25.19
N TRP A 235 -10.68 -14.86 -25.31
CA TRP A 235 -9.95 -14.16 -26.37
C TRP A 235 -8.64 -13.56 -25.87
N TYR A 236 -8.62 -13.02 -24.66
CA TYR A 236 -7.50 -12.19 -24.17
C TYR A 236 -6.89 -12.65 -22.85
N GLY A 237 -7.42 -13.71 -22.27
CA GLY A 237 -7.01 -14.25 -20.98
C GLY A 237 -7.65 -13.53 -19.79
N GLN A 238 -7.05 -13.72 -18.63
CA GLN A 238 -7.46 -13.06 -17.40
C GLN A 238 -7.26 -11.53 -17.46
N ILE A 239 -8.07 -10.78 -16.72
CA ILE A 239 -7.97 -9.31 -16.63
C ILE A 239 -7.66 -8.87 -15.21
N SER A 240 -6.98 -7.73 -15.05
CA SER A 240 -6.75 -7.16 -13.73
C SER A 240 -8.06 -6.67 -13.10
N GLN A 241 -8.25 -6.90 -11.80
CA GLN A 241 -9.39 -6.36 -11.05
C GLN A 241 -9.40 -4.83 -11.04
N ASN A 242 -8.26 -4.18 -11.25
CA ASN A 242 -8.15 -2.72 -11.35
C ASN A 242 -8.84 -2.14 -12.60
N LEU A 243 -9.10 -2.95 -13.63
CA LEU A 243 -9.89 -2.53 -14.79
C LEU A 243 -11.40 -2.50 -14.50
N VAL A 244 -11.82 -3.09 -13.39
CA VAL A 244 -13.23 -3.18 -13.01
C VAL A 244 -13.69 -1.84 -12.45
N ILE A 245 -14.68 -1.26 -13.12
CA ILE A 245 -15.33 0.00 -12.74
C ILE A 245 -16.33 -0.26 -11.61
N GLY A 246 -17.07 -1.36 -11.69
CA GLY A 246 -18.09 -1.72 -10.72
C GLY A 246 -18.77 -3.04 -11.02
N ARG A 247 -19.66 -3.44 -10.11
CA ARG A 247 -20.50 -4.64 -10.27
C ARG A 247 -21.95 -4.27 -10.53
N VAL A 248 -22.64 -5.07 -11.34
CA VAL A 248 -24.06 -4.91 -11.63
C VAL A 248 -24.87 -5.45 -10.44
N VAL A 249 -25.78 -4.63 -9.91
CA VAL A 249 -26.61 -4.95 -8.74
C VAL A 249 -28.07 -5.19 -9.11
N ALA A 250 -28.57 -4.46 -10.12
CA ALA A 250 -29.93 -4.64 -10.61
C ALA A 250 -30.03 -4.35 -12.11
N VAL A 251 -30.98 -5.00 -12.77
CA VAL A 251 -31.50 -4.59 -14.07
C VAL A 251 -32.73 -3.73 -13.81
N LEU A 252 -32.71 -2.49 -14.30
CA LEU A 252 -33.74 -1.48 -14.09
C LEU A 252 -34.82 -1.49 -15.17
N GLU A 253 -34.74 -2.37 -16.17
CA GLU A 253 -35.79 -2.53 -17.17
C GLU A 253 -36.66 -3.77 -16.87
N PRO A 254 -37.99 -3.65 -16.89
CA PRO A 254 -38.75 -2.40 -16.97
C PRO A 254 -38.65 -1.58 -15.66
N TRP A 255 -38.68 -0.24 -15.77
CA TRP A 255 -38.47 0.69 -14.63
C TRP A 255 -39.42 0.49 -13.44
N TYR A 256 -40.60 -0.10 -13.65
CA TYR A 256 -41.58 -0.39 -12.61
C TYR A 256 -41.33 -1.71 -11.87
N SER A 257 -40.45 -2.57 -12.37
CA SER A 257 -40.13 -3.87 -11.76
C SER A 257 -38.64 -4.18 -11.91
N PRO A 258 -37.76 -3.44 -11.19
CA PRO A 258 -36.32 -3.68 -11.25
C PRO A 258 -35.99 -5.09 -10.74
N ARG A 259 -35.20 -5.83 -11.52
CA ARG A 259 -34.72 -7.17 -11.17
C ARG A 259 -33.39 -7.08 -10.45
N TRP A 260 -33.40 -7.32 -9.15
CA TRP A 260 -32.19 -7.38 -8.34
C TRP A 260 -31.42 -8.68 -8.62
N LEU A 261 -30.10 -8.59 -8.77
CA LEU A 261 -29.26 -9.75 -9.03
C LEU A 261 -28.98 -10.49 -7.73
N ASN A 262 -29.47 -11.73 -7.62
CA ASN A 262 -29.02 -12.67 -6.60
C ASN A 262 -27.96 -13.62 -7.18
N ILE A 263 -26.71 -13.52 -6.72
CA ILE A 263 -25.58 -14.26 -7.31
C ILE A 263 -25.75 -15.77 -7.16
N ASP A 264 -26.34 -16.22 -6.05
CA ASP A 264 -26.43 -17.64 -5.72
C ASP A 264 -27.45 -18.38 -6.62
N GLU A 265 -28.46 -17.67 -7.12
CA GLU A 265 -29.55 -18.23 -7.92
C GLU A 265 -29.19 -18.45 -9.40
N HIS A 266 -28.15 -17.78 -9.92
CA HIS A 266 -27.88 -17.78 -11.36
C HIS A 266 -26.92 -18.89 -11.80
N ASN A 267 -27.40 -19.74 -12.72
CA ASN A 267 -26.60 -20.79 -13.32
C ASN A 267 -26.07 -20.36 -14.71
N TYR A 268 -24.78 -20.07 -14.78
CA TYR A 268 -24.09 -19.63 -16.01
C TYR A 268 -23.30 -20.78 -16.66
N PRO A 269 -22.94 -20.68 -17.95
CA PRO A 269 -22.44 -21.84 -18.70
C PRO A 269 -21.20 -22.51 -18.11
N ALA A 270 -20.24 -21.73 -17.61
CA ALA A 270 -19.04 -22.27 -16.97
C ALA A 270 -19.36 -23.11 -15.72
N LYS A 271 -20.32 -22.65 -14.90
CA LYS A 271 -20.81 -23.37 -13.71
C LYS A 271 -21.54 -24.65 -14.10
N ARG A 272 -22.38 -24.63 -15.14
CA ARG A 272 -23.07 -25.83 -15.67
C ARG A 272 -22.11 -26.90 -16.18
N LYS A 273 -21.06 -26.47 -16.88
CA LYS A 273 -20.07 -27.36 -17.51
C LYS A 273 -18.95 -27.80 -16.55
N GLY A 274 -18.94 -27.31 -15.30
CA GLY A 274 -17.92 -27.67 -14.31
C GLY A 274 -16.49 -27.27 -14.70
N ARG A 275 -16.31 -26.20 -15.48
CA ARG A 275 -14.99 -25.79 -16.03
C ARG A 275 -14.08 -25.05 -15.04
N VAL A 276 -14.48 -24.94 -13.78
CA VAL A 276 -13.76 -24.16 -12.77
C VAL A 276 -13.53 -25.02 -11.54
N ALA A 277 -12.27 -25.23 -11.20
CA ALA A 277 -11.88 -25.77 -9.90
C ALA A 277 -11.62 -24.60 -8.95
N ASN A 278 -12.50 -24.47 -7.94
CA ASN A 278 -12.48 -23.35 -7.01
C ASN A 278 -11.31 -23.48 -6.03
N ASP A 279 -10.59 -22.37 -5.83
CA ASP A 279 -9.56 -22.21 -4.79
C ASP A 279 -8.46 -23.30 -4.83
N ALA A 280 -8.19 -23.83 -6.03
CA ALA A 280 -7.28 -24.94 -6.25
C ALA A 280 -5.80 -24.58 -5.95
N VAL A 281 -5.41 -23.32 -6.14
CA VAL A 281 -4.03 -22.84 -5.95
C VAL A 281 -4.00 -21.69 -4.96
N ALA A 282 -3.76 -22.00 -3.68
CA ALA A 282 -3.71 -20.99 -2.62
C ALA A 282 -2.62 -19.93 -2.85
N GLU A 283 -1.50 -20.29 -3.44
CA GLU A 283 -0.37 -19.39 -3.70
C GLU A 283 -0.73 -18.28 -4.69
N ALA A 284 -1.57 -18.58 -5.68
CA ALA A 284 -1.99 -17.61 -6.68
C ALA A 284 -2.93 -16.53 -6.12
N LYS A 285 -3.37 -16.63 -4.84
CA LYS A 285 -4.08 -15.57 -4.13
C LYS A 285 -3.17 -14.56 -3.45
N LEU A 286 -1.91 -14.90 -3.28
CA LEU A 286 -0.95 -14.04 -2.58
C LEU A 286 -0.44 -12.96 -3.53
N ASP A 287 -0.14 -11.78 -2.98
CA ASP A 287 0.55 -10.76 -3.74
C ASP A 287 1.90 -11.28 -4.27
N ILE A 288 2.37 -10.74 -5.39
CA ILE A 288 3.61 -11.17 -6.04
C ILE A 288 4.79 -11.07 -5.06
N ASP A 289 4.84 -10.01 -4.25
CA ASP A 289 5.86 -9.84 -3.22
C ASP A 289 5.77 -10.93 -2.14
N GLN A 290 4.56 -11.31 -1.74
CA GLN A 290 4.35 -12.39 -0.77
C GLN A 290 4.67 -13.76 -1.34
N GLN A 291 4.32 -14.01 -2.61
CA GLN A 291 4.72 -15.21 -3.34
C GLN A 291 6.24 -15.31 -3.44
N ALA A 292 6.92 -14.19 -3.74
CA ALA A 292 8.38 -14.13 -3.78
C ALA A 292 8.98 -14.49 -2.41
N VAL A 293 8.49 -13.91 -1.31
CA VAL A 293 8.94 -14.26 0.05
C VAL A 293 8.72 -15.74 0.34
N ARG A 294 7.55 -16.30 -0.01
CA ARG A 294 7.24 -17.73 0.21
C ARG A 294 8.17 -18.65 -0.59
N SER A 295 8.41 -18.32 -1.86
CA SER A 295 9.30 -19.12 -2.72
C SER A 295 10.73 -19.19 -2.18
N VAL A 296 11.18 -18.20 -1.38
CA VAL A 296 12.52 -18.24 -0.76
C VAL A 296 12.63 -19.38 0.26
N TRP A 297 11.53 -19.75 0.92
CA TRP A 297 11.49 -20.82 1.92
C TRP A 297 11.31 -22.21 1.30
N THR A 298 10.61 -22.30 0.17
CA THR A 298 10.31 -23.57 -0.51
C THR A 298 11.28 -23.91 -1.65
N ALA A 299 12.00 -22.93 -2.19
CA ALA A 299 12.96 -23.17 -3.24
C ALA A 299 14.11 -24.06 -2.73
N ALA A 300 14.48 -25.06 -3.55
CA ALA A 300 15.69 -25.87 -3.35
C ALA A 300 16.99 -25.03 -3.35
N ASP A 301 16.90 -23.77 -3.78
CA ASP A 301 17.99 -22.81 -3.81
C ASP A 301 18.28 -22.26 -2.41
N ASN A 302 19.40 -22.75 -1.89
CA ASN A 302 20.08 -22.54 -0.61
C ASN A 302 20.24 -21.09 -0.07
N LYS A 303 19.42 -20.09 -0.38
CA LYS A 303 19.57 -18.74 0.19
C LYS A 303 19.35 -18.73 1.70
N ILE A 304 18.31 -19.41 2.17
CA ILE A 304 18.02 -19.54 3.60
C ILE A 304 19.08 -20.40 4.28
N THR A 305 19.54 -21.49 3.65
CA THR A 305 20.58 -22.34 4.23
C THR A 305 21.94 -21.66 4.26
N VAL A 306 22.28 -20.83 3.27
CA VAL A 306 23.48 -19.97 3.27
C VAL A 306 23.37 -18.90 4.35
N LEU A 307 22.21 -18.25 4.47
CA LEU A 307 21.96 -17.27 5.54
C LEU A 307 22.12 -17.94 6.91
N LEU A 308 21.51 -19.10 7.12
CA LEU A 308 21.63 -19.88 8.34
C LEU A 308 23.08 -20.28 8.62
N ALA A 309 23.83 -20.72 7.60
CA ALA A 309 25.25 -21.03 7.71
C ALA A 309 26.09 -19.79 8.09
N GLN A 310 25.78 -18.62 7.53
CA GLN A 310 26.42 -17.35 7.89
C GLN A 310 26.13 -16.95 9.33
N LEU A 311 24.89 -17.13 9.80
CA LEU A 311 24.50 -16.85 11.18
C LEU A 311 25.06 -17.89 12.17
N ARG A 312 25.24 -19.15 11.75
CA ARG A 312 25.84 -20.22 12.58
C ARG A 312 27.36 -20.13 12.68
N GLY A 313 28.05 -19.82 11.59
CA GLY A 313 29.52 -19.79 11.54
C GLY A 313 30.12 -18.71 12.45
N ALA A 314 31.06 -19.09 13.32
CA ALA A 314 31.62 -18.16 14.32
C ALA A 314 32.33 -16.94 13.69
N ALA A 315 33.03 -17.14 12.57
CA ALA A 315 33.73 -16.06 11.86
C ALA A 315 32.75 -15.12 11.13
N SER A 316 31.77 -15.68 10.41
CA SER A 316 30.74 -14.93 9.70
C SER A 316 29.80 -14.19 10.65
N ARG A 317 29.42 -14.82 11.78
CA ARG A 317 28.60 -14.20 12.83
C ARG A 317 29.25 -12.94 13.38
N LYS A 318 30.55 -12.96 13.69
CA LYS A 318 31.29 -11.76 14.14
C LYS A 318 31.22 -10.63 13.13
N THR A 319 31.33 -10.93 11.83
CA THR A 319 31.19 -9.94 10.76
C THR A 319 29.78 -9.35 10.73
N VAL A 320 28.75 -10.19 10.85
CA VAL A 320 27.35 -9.76 10.89
C VAL A 320 27.07 -8.89 12.12
N VAL A 321 27.51 -9.30 13.31
CA VAL A 321 27.39 -8.51 14.55
C VAL A 321 28.06 -7.15 14.40
N ASN A 322 29.30 -7.10 13.88
CA ASN A 322 30.01 -5.86 13.64
C ASN A 322 29.29 -4.96 12.64
N MET A 323 28.67 -5.54 11.60
CA MET A 323 27.87 -4.81 10.62
C MET A 323 26.61 -4.22 11.27
N LEU A 324 25.87 -5.02 12.04
CA LEU A 324 24.68 -4.58 12.78
C LEU A 324 24.99 -3.48 13.79
N MET A 325 26.15 -3.52 14.43
CA MET A 325 26.57 -2.47 15.37
C MET A 325 26.82 -1.13 14.70
N ARG A 326 27.27 -1.12 13.44
CA ARG A 326 27.71 0.07 12.72
C ARG A 326 26.65 0.66 11.80
N GLU A 327 25.81 -0.17 11.18
CA GLU A 327 24.93 0.23 10.08
C GLU A 327 23.44 0.08 10.42
N GLN A 328 22.71 1.20 10.46
CA GLN A 328 21.25 1.17 10.64
C GLN A 328 20.52 0.47 9.48
N LYS A 329 21.07 0.55 8.26
CA LYS A 329 20.52 -0.18 7.10
C LYS A 329 20.63 -1.70 7.27
N ALA A 330 21.72 -2.19 7.88
CA ALA A 330 21.87 -3.61 8.17
C ALA A 330 20.86 -4.07 9.23
N ARG A 331 20.63 -3.26 10.26
CA ARG A 331 19.60 -3.51 11.29
C ARG A 331 18.21 -3.66 10.70
N THR A 332 17.77 -2.67 9.93
CA THR A 332 16.44 -2.71 9.29
C THR A 332 16.28 -3.90 8.34
N LYS A 333 17.33 -4.30 7.62
CA LYS A 333 17.31 -5.50 6.78
C LYS A 333 17.23 -6.80 7.59
N ALA A 334 18.00 -6.89 8.68
CA ALA A 334 17.97 -8.06 9.56
C ALA A 334 16.63 -8.18 10.30
N ALA A 335 16.05 -7.06 10.74
CA ALA A 335 14.72 -7.01 11.34
C ALA A 335 13.62 -7.52 10.39
N ARG A 336 13.71 -7.16 9.09
CA ARG A 336 12.81 -7.70 8.05
C ARG A 336 12.97 -9.21 7.89
N HIS A 337 14.19 -9.70 7.70
CA HIS A 337 14.42 -11.15 7.54
C HIS A 337 14.01 -11.95 8.78
N TYR A 338 14.19 -11.37 9.97
CA TYR A 338 13.70 -11.95 11.21
C TYR A 338 12.16 -12.01 11.26
N GLY A 339 11.49 -10.92 10.86
CA GLY A 339 10.04 -10.87 10.73
C GLY A 339 9.50 -11.89 9.73
N ASP A 340 10.10 -11.97 8.53
CA ASP A 340 9.73 -12.95 7.51
C ASP A 340 9.85 -14.40 8.02
N ALA A 341 10.90 -14.69 8.81
CA ALA A 341 11.11 -16.00 9.43
C ALA A 341 10.13 -16.29 10.56
N LEU A 342 9.77 -15.28 11.36
CA LEU A 342 8.77 -15.41 12.41
C LEU A 342 7.39 -15.69 11.81
N ASP A 343 7.00 -14.92 10.79
CA ASP A 343 5.74 -15.10 10.07
C ASP A 343 5.64 -16.51 9.47
N GLU A 344 6.71 -16.99 8.86
CA GLU A 344 6.75 -18.35 8.30
C GLU A 344 6.69 -19.44 9.38
N ALA A 345 7.38 -19.24 10.51
CA ALA A 345 7.30 -20.16 11.65
C ALA A 345 5.89 -20.21 12.26
N MET A 346 5.16 -19.08 12.26
CA MET A 346 3.79 -18.97 12.76
C MET A 346 2.75 -19.60 11.82
N ARG A 347 3.00 -19.66 10.50
CA ARG A 347 2.08 -20.26 9.50
C ARG A 347 1.85 -21.76 9.69
N ASN A 348 2.73 -22.45 10.43
CA ASN A 348 2.61 -23.88 10.74
C ASN A 348 2.60 -24.80 9.50
N ASP A 349 3.33 -24.44 8.44
CA ASP A 349 3.56 -25.33 7.30
C ASP A 349 4.59 -26.43 7.70
N PRO A 350 4.26 -27.72 7.55
CA PRO A 350 5.15 -28.83 7.96
C PRO A 350 6.55 -28.78 7.33
N ASN A 351 6.68 -28.24 6.11
CA ASN A 351 7.92 -28.30 5.35
C ASN A 351 8.88 -27.15 5.66
N THR A 352 8.34 -25.96 5.96
CA THR A 352 9.14 -24.73 6.15
C THR A 352 9.34 -24.37 7.62
N ARG A 353 8.43 -24.81 8.51
CA ARG A 353 8.42 -24.42 9.93
C ARG A 353 9.73 -24.72 10.65
N ALA A 354 10.30 -25.91 10.48
CA ALA A 354 11.53 -26.29 11.18
C ALA A 354 12.69 -25.34 10.81
N THR A 355 12.90 -25.13 9.51
CA THR A 355 13.93 -24.21 8.99
C THR A 355 13.68 -22.77 9.44
N ALA A 356 12.41 -22.32 9.44
CA ALA A 356 12.05 -20.97 9.89
C ALA A 356 12.38 -20.75 11.37
N VAL A 357 12.05 -21.70 12.24
CA VAL A 357 12.39 -21.66 13.67
C VAL A 357 13.91 -21.61 13.86
N GLU A 358 14.68 -22.42 13.13
CA GLU A 358 16.15 -22.39 13.21
C GLU A 358 16.74 -21.03 12.81
N VAL A 359 16.15 -20.37 11.80
CA VAL A 359 16.58 -19.03 11.37
C VAL A 359 16.24 -17.98 12.43
N VAL A 360 15.04 -18.05 13.03
CA VAL A 360 14.61 -17.16 14.13
C VAL A 360 15.57 -17.27 15.31
N GLU A 361 15.91 -18.50 15.73
CA GLU A 361 16.86 -18.75 16.82
C GLU A 361 18.27 -18.23 16.49
N ALA A 362 18.72 -18.45 15.25
CA ALA A 362 20.03 -17.97 14.81
C ALA A 362 20.12 -16.44 14.82
N PHE A 363 19.07 -15.74 14.37
CA PHE A 363 18.99 -14.28 14.44
C PHE A 363 18.91 -13.77 15.87
N ALA A 364 18.10 -14.40 16.74
CA ALA A 364 18.01 -14.03 18.15
C ALA A 364 19.39 -14.05 18.83
N ALA A 365 20.18 -15.10 18.59
CA ALA A 365 21.55 -15.19 19.10
C ALA A 365 22.48 -14.09 18.55
N VAL A 366 22.32 -13.68 17.29
CA VAL A 366 23.08 -12.57 16.70
C VAL A 366 22.68 -11.22 17.29
N PHE A 367 21.39 -10.99 17.51
CA PHE A 367 20.88 -9.74 18.10
C PHE A 367 21.32 -9.60 19.55
N GLU A 368 21.25 -10.68 20.33
CA GLU A 368 21.76 -10.72 21.70
C GLU A 368 23.27 -10.39 21.76
N GLN A 369 24.08 -11.00 20.89
CA GLN A 369 25.51 -10.70 20.80
C GLN A 369 25.81 -9.25 20.37
N ALA A 370 24.92 -8.66 19.56
CA ALA A 370 25.01 -7.25 19.18
C ALA A 370 24.42 -6.30 20.25
N GLY A 371 23.80 -6.82 21.32
CA GLY A 371 23.09 -5.99 22.30
C GLY A 371 21.94 -5.21 21.66
N LEU A 372 21.19 -5.85 20.77
CA LEU A 372 20.02 -5.28 20.08
C LEU A 372 18.76 -5.99 20.53
N ASP A 373 17.73 -5.21 20.87
CA ASP A 373 16.39 -5.70 21.17
C ASP A 373 15.47 -5.51 19.95
N VAL A 374 14.56 -6.46 19.75
CA VAL A 374 13.54 -6.39 18.70
C VAL A 374 12.32 -5.61 19.22
N VAL A 375 12.02 -4.48 18.61
CA VAL A 375 10.94 -3.57 19.02
C VAL A 375 10.01 -3.30 17.84
N LEU A 376 8.73 -3.03 18.10
CA LEU A 376 7.80 -2.55 17.07
C LEU A 376 7.87 -1.02 16.98
N ASP A 377 8.08 -0.50 15.77
CA ASP A 377 8.06 0.93 15.50
C ASP A 377 6.63 1.51 15.58
N GLU A 378 6.51 2.83 15.43
CA GLU A 378 5.21 3.54 15.43
C GLU A 378 4.26 3.07 14.31
N HIS A 379 4.78 2.39 13.30
CA HIS A 379 4.05 1.82 12.17
C HIS A 379 3.83 0.30 12.29
N GLN A 380 4.06 -0.29 13.47
CA GLN A 380 3.99 -1.73 13.73
C GLN A 380 4.94 -2.59 12.88
N ARG A 381 6.08 -2.03 12.46
CA ARG A 381 7.15 -2.78 11.80
C ARG A 381 8.22 -3.14 12.80
N LEU A 382 8.83 -4.31 12.62
CA LEU A 382 9.96 -4.75 13.44
C LEU A 382 11.19 -3.87 13.16
N ASP A 383 11.78 -3.34 14.21
CA ASP A 383 13.05 -2.62 14.19
C ASP A 383 13.99 -3.14 15.29
N LEU A 384 15.29 -2.89 15.14
CA LEU A 384 16.32 -3.29 16.11
C LEU A 384 16.88 -2.06 16.82
N GLN A 385 16.66 -1.97 18.13
CA GLN A 385 17.15 -0.88 18.96
C GLN A 385 18.27 -1.35 19.89
N PRO A 386 19.29 -0.51 20.17
CA PRO A 386 20.31 -0.84 21.15
C PRO A 386 19.68 -1.07 22.52
N ASN A 387 19.98 -2.20 23.14
CA ASN A 387 19.59 -2.50 24.50
C ASN A 387 20.30 -1.51 25.44
N MET A 388 19.52 -0.59 26.03
CA MET A 388 20.06 0.51 26.83
C MET A 388 20.79 0.00 28.08
N GLU A 389 20.30 -1.08 28.71
CA GLU A 389 20.93 -1.68 29.88
C GLU A 389 22.28 -2.33 29.54
N ALA A 390 22.33 -3.08 28.43
CA ALA A 390 23.57 -3.71 27.96
C ALA A 390 24.63 -2.66 27.59
N ARG A 391 24.19 -1.54 26.99
CA ARG A 391 25.07 -0.44 26.60
C ARG A 391 25.68 0.28 27.79
N GLU A 392 24.90 0.49 28.86
CA GLU A 392 25.42 1.09 30.10
C GLU A 392 26.40 0.14 30.82
N ARG A 393 26.11 -1.17 30.89
CA ARG A 393 27.05 -2.17 31.44
C ARG A 393 28.37 -2.21 30.66
N MET A 394 28.32 -2.09 29.33
CA MET A 394 29.51 -2.10 28.50
C MET A 394 30.34 -0.81 28.62
N LYS A 395 29.69 0.36 28.74
CA LYS A 395 30.38 1.62 29.06
C LYS A 395 31.12 1.52 30.40
N GLU A 396 30.50 0.89 31.40
CA GLU A 396 31.12 0.68 32.71
C GLU A 396 32.34 -0.25 32.63
N GLN A 397 32.24 -1.37 31.89
CA GLN A 397 33.35 -2.31 31.71
C GLN A 397 34.52 -1.71 30.90
N VAL A 398 34.23 -1.02 29.80
CA VAL A 398 35.27 -0.38 28.97
C VAL A 398 35.92 0.79 29.72
N GLY A 399 35.15 1.54 30.52
CA GLY A 399 35.67 2.56 31.41
C GLY A 399 36.65 2.00 32.45
N ARG A 400 36.31 0.86 33.08
CA ARG A 400 37.22 0.16 34.00
C ARG A 400 38.48 -0.36 33.30
N ALA A 401 38.33 -1.00 32.14
CA ALA A 401 39.46 -1.57 31.39
C ALA A 401 40.42 -0.49 30.85
N GLY A 402 39.89 0.62 30.31
CA GLY A 402 40.70 1.73 29.79
C GLY A 402 41.50 2.46 30.87
N MET A 403 40.95 2.60 32.08
CA MET A 403 41.70 3.16 33.22
C MET A 403 42.78 2.20 33.73
N MET A 404 42.53 0.89 33.76
CA MET A 404 43.53 -0.11 34.14
C MET A 404 44.69 -0.18 33.14
N ALA A 405 44.40 -0.17 31.84
CA ALA A 405 45.44 -0.14 30.80
C ALA A 405 46.27 1.15 30.84
N LYS A 406 45.66 2.29 31.21
CA LYS A 406 46.39 3.55 31.43
C LYS A 406 47.30 3.46 32.66
N ALA A 407 46.83 2.85 33.75
CA ALA A 407 47.62 2.64 34.97
C ALA A 407 48.79 1.66 34.73
N GLU A 408 48.59 0.61 33.94
CA GLU A 408 49.65 -0.34 33.54
C GLU A 408 50.71 0.34 32.65
N LYS A 409 50.30 1.19 31.72
CA LYS A 409 51.22 1.94 30.87
C LYS A 409 52.02 3.00 31.66
N GLU A 410 51.40 3.66 32.64
CA GLU A 410 52.09 4.54 33.59
C GLU A 410 53.08 3.76 34.48
N LEU A 411 52.78 2.50 34.80
CA LEU A 411 53.67 1.59 35.53
C LEU A 411 54.86 1.13 34.66
N GLU A 412 54.65 0.80 33.39
CA GLU A 412 55.72 0.43 32.45
C GLU A 412 56.67 1.59 32.12
N GLU A 413 56.13 2.80 31.89
CA GLU A 413 56.95 4.02 31.72
C GLU A 413 57.77 4.33 32.98
N TYR A 414 57.22 4.05 34.15
CA TYR A 414 57.91 4.20 35.43
C TYR A 414 59.00 3.15 35.65
N ASP A 415 58.77 1.89 35.26
CA ASP A 415 59.78 0.82 35.37
C ASP A 415 60.98 1.11 34.46
N GLN A 416 60.72 1.59 33.23
CA GLN A 416 61.77 2.08 32.33
C GLN A 416 62.51 3.31 32.89
N TRP A 417 61.81 4.23 33.55
CA TRP A 417 62.42 5.42 34.18
C TRP A 417 63.24 5.06 35.45
N SER A 418 62.80 4.07 36.23
CA SER A 418 63.43 3.66 37.50
C SER A 418 64.77 2.92 37.31
N TRP A 419 64.97 2.25 36.17
CA TRP A 419 66.23 1.59 35.82
C TRP A 419 67.39 2.60 35.67
N TRP A 420 67.09 3.83 35.22
CA TRP A 420 68.08 4.88 34.97
C TRP A 420 68.46 5.71 36.21
N ASN A 421 67.60 5.79 37.24
CA ASN A 421 67.80 6.68 38.39
C ASN A 421 67.84 5.91 39.71
N ARG A 422 69.01 5.35 40.02
CA ARG A 422 69.35 4.87 41.37
C ARG A 422 69.49 6.08 42.29
N TYR A 423 68.40 6.61 42.86
CA TYR A 423 68.30 7.30 44.18
C TYR A 423 66.99 8.11 44.29
N LYS A 424 65.97 7.55 44.96
CA LYS A 424 65.10 8.22 45.96
C LYS A 424 64.43 7.12 46.82
N PRO A 425 64.19 7.32 48.13
CA PRO A 425 63.78 6.23 49.01
C PRO A 425 62.34 5.77 48.71
N ARG A 426 62.15 4.46 48.48
CA ARG A 426 60.86 3.76 48.22
C ARG A 426 59.70 4.20 49.13
N ALA A 427 59.96 4.62 50.36
CA ALA A 427 58.96 5.01 51.35
C ALA A 427 58.14 6.27 50.99
N VAL A 428 58.75 7.27 50.33
CA VAL A 428 58.06 8.53 49.99
C VAL A 428 57.05 8.33 48.85
N LEU A 429 57.31 7.36 47.97
CA LEU A 429 56.46 7.04 46.82
C LEU A 429 55.36 6.04 47.18
N ALA A 430 55.62 5.08 48.07
CA ALA A 430 54.58 4.22 48.64
C ALA A 430 53.47 5.07 49.28
N GLY A 431 53.83 6.10 50.06
CA GLY A 431 52.86 7.03 50.64
C GLY A 431 52.06 7.84 49.61
N ARG A 432 52.63 8.19 48.45
CA ARG A 432 51.88 8.86 47.37
C ARG A 432 50.92 7.91 46.64
N LEU A 433 51.34 6.67 46.44
CA LEU A 433 50.54 5.64 45.76
C LEU A 433 49.37 5.20 46.63
N GLU A 434 49.58 5.05 47.95
CA GLU A 434 48.53 4.82 48.93
C GLU A 434 47.56 6.01 49.02
N LYS A 435 48.08 7.24 49.03
CA LYS A 435 47.23 8.43 49.03
C LYS A 435 46.35 8.51 47.78
N ARG A 436 46.88 8.15 46.62
CA ARG A 436 46.16 8.14 45.35
C ARG A 436 45.15 6.99 45.27
N LYS A 437 45.47 5.81 45.82
CA LYS A 437 44.50 4.71 46.02
C LYS A 437 43.35 5.13 46.95
N ALA A 438 43.66 5.82 48.06
CA ALA A 438 42.66 6.29 49.01
C ALA A 438 41.77 7.41 48.43
N GLU A 439 42.33 8.29 47.59
CA GLU A 439 41.56 9.28 46.83
C GLU A 439 40.63 8.60 45.83
N TRP A 440 41.11 7.56 45.13
CA TRP A 440 40.30 6.77 44.20
C TRP A 440 39.16 6.01 44.90
N GLU A 441 39.41 5.34 46.03
CA GLU A 441 38.37 4.66 46.81
C GLU A 441 37.27 5.63 47.28
N LYS A 442 37.62 6.90 47.54
CA LYS A 442 36.64 7.94 47.87
C LYS A 442 35.83 8.35 46.64
N GLU A 443 36.44 8.48 45.48
CA GLU A 443 35.74 8.80 44.23
C GLU A 443 34.77 7.68 43.83
N VAL A 444 35.18 6.41 43.95
CA VAL A 444 34.32 5.25 43.69
C VAL A 444 33.13 5.23 44.66
N LYS A 445 33.37 5.40 45.97
CA LYS A 445 32.27 5.51 46.95
C LYS A 445 31.34 6.69 46.69
N GLN A 446 31.84 7.82 46.19
CA GLN A 446 31.00 8.95 45.81
C GLN A 446 30.14 8.65 44.59
N LEU A 447 30.68 7.93 43.60
CA LEU A 447 29.93 7.50 42.42
C LEU A 447 28.85 6.48 42.78
N GLU A 448 29.18 5.50 43.64
CA GLU A 448 28.19 4.53 44.15
C GLU A 448 27.06 5.22 44.92
N ARG A 449 27.36 6.24 45.74
CA ARG A 449 26.34 7.04 46.43
C ARG A 449 25.47 7.84 45.46
N ARG A 450 26.05 8.43 44.41
CA ARG A 450 25.26 9.11 43.37
C ARG A 450 24.35 8.14 42.64
N ASN A 451 24.86 6.97 42.25
CA ASN A 451 24.08 5.94 41.57
C ASN A 451 22.98 5.35 42.48
N ALA A 452 23.22 5.23 43.78
CA ALA A 452 22.20 4.86 44.75
C ALA A 452 21.12 5.95 44.86
N SER A 453 21.50 7.22 44.90
CA SER A 453 20.54 8.33 44.95
C SER A 453 19.69 8.45 43.67
N THR A 454 20.26 8.20 42.50
CA THR A 454 19.46 8.16 41.25
C THR A 454 18.53 6.96 41.22
N ARG A 455 18.94 5.78 41.72
CA ARG A 455 18.04 4.62 41.85
C ARG A 455 16.92 4.85 42.87
N GLU A 456 17.19 5.56 43.96
CA GLU A 456 16.15 5.98 44.91
C GLU A 456 15.17 6.97 44.28
N LEU A 457 15.65 7.91 43.46
CA LEU A 457 14.81 8.83 42.71
C LEU A 457 13.95 8.09 41.66
N GLU A 458 14.52 7.13 40.94
CA GLU A 458 13.79 6.29 39.98
C GLU A 458 12.74 5.41 40.68
N ASN A 459 13.05 4.87 41.86
CA ASN A 459 12.08 4.11 42.66
C ASN A 459 10.98 4.99 43.26
N LEU A 460 11.28 6.25 43.61
CA LEU A 460 10.29 7.23 44.04
C LEU A 460 9.38 7.68 42.88
N GLU A 461 9.93 7.86 41.68
CA GLU A 461 9.14 8.14 40.47
C GLU A 461 8.26 6.95 40.08
N ALA A 462 8.77 5.73 40.14
CA ALA A 462 7.99 4.51 39.93
C ALA A 462 6.90 4.32 41.00
N GLY A 463 7.19 4.65 42.26
CA GLY A 463 6.22 4.67 43.36
C GLY A 463 5.13 5.73 43.18
N HIS A 464 5.48 6.93 42.69
CA HIS A 464 4.52 7.98 42.36
C HIS A 464 3.63 7.63 41.16
N LEU A 465 4.17 6.94 40.15
CA LEU A 465 3.41 6.40 39.02
C LEU A 465 2.47 5.26 39.45
N GLY A 466 2.89 4.38 40.37
CA GLY A 466 2.06 3.32 40.94
C GLY A 466 0.95 3.84 41.88
N ALA A 467 1.19 4.92 42.62
CA ALA A 467 0.18 5.56 43.46
C ALA A 467 -0.85 6.38 42.64
N ALA A 468 -0.47 6.85 41.44
CA ALA A 468 -1.35 7.55 40.52
C ALA A 468 -2.31 6.61 39.77
N THR A 469 -1.92 5.35 39.55
CA THR A 469 -2.78 4.32 38.94
C THR A 469 -3.74 3.68 39.95
N GLY A 470 -3.36 3.53 41.22
CA GLY A 470 -4.24 3.00 42.28
C GLY A 470 -5.35 3.92 42.79
N ARG A 471 -5.41 5.20 42.36
CA ARG A 471 -6.52 6.14 42.64
C ARG A 471 -7.57 6.19 41.52
N ARG A 472 -7.45 5.35 40.49
CA ARG A 472 -8.33 5.31 39.32
C ARG A 472 -9.07 3.97 39.13
N GLU A 473 -9.04 3.10 40.13
CA GLU A 473 -9.94 1.94 40.25
C GLU A 473 -11.10 2.22 41.20
#